data_AF-A0A8S4H7A2-F1
#
_entry.id   AF-A0A8S4H7A2-F1
#
_cell.length_a   1.000
_cell.length_b   1.000
_cell.length_c   1.000
_cell.angle_alpha   90.00
_cell.angle_beta   90.00
_cell.angle_gamma   90.00
#
_symmetry.space_group_name_H-M   'P 1'
#
loop_
_entity.id
_entity.type
_entity.pdbx_description
1 polymer ?
#
loop_
_entity_poly.entity_id
_entity_poly.type
_entity_poly.pdbx_seq_one_letter_code
_entity_poly.pdbx_strand_id
1 'polypeptide(L)'
;MSGDKEYTLDKIKNKHLFIQNYDFYTIYKEFDNQCDSANNRDVCYNGSIEELSQFPKVTKLLKKLYGNLHKIFSSVERHRNIYFGNANTDDEKLCCIYLKYWLYDQIITEGLDGNEIKKLFEGWEKHVKDEINYYSLKPCIFHNLNRDEINKIKNIYAFNTLLYPNAEKFETCNKNVCEYVDYFGEGLNELNNSINNCYSKLWSENYCNEFNEYLNVCNADDKYAGTSIYQQDKEEVFGVGKRYALSVEKHENQLLPIYVKNKNWIYYVYVLWKQVFQ
;
A
#
# COMPACT_ATOMS: atom_id res chain seq x y z
N MET A 1 13.17 5.56 -16.04
CA MET A 1 11.97 5.10 -16.79
C MET A 1 12.26 3.75 -17.45
N SER A 2 11.81 2.67 -16.81
CA SER A 2 11.40 1.35 -17.38
C SER A 2 11.15 0.29 -16.29
N GLY A 3 11.53 0.56 -15.02
CA GLY A 3 11.40 -0.38 -13.89
C GLY A 3 10.01 -0.50 -13.26
N ASP A 4 9.10 0.47 -13.41
CA ASP A 4 7.82 0.47 -12.67
C ASP A 4 6.92 -0.74 -12.98
N LYS A 5 7.01 -1.29 -14.21
CA LYS A 5 6.29 -2.50 -14.61
C LYS A 5 6.93 -3.79 -14.07
N GLU A 6 8.13 -3.73 -13.48
CA GLU A 6 8.84 -4.88 -12.93
C GLU A 6 8.28 -5.30 -11.57
N TYR A 7 7.66 -4.36 -10.85
CA TYR A 7 7.23 -4.52 -9.46
C TYR A 7 5.70 -4.48 -9.29
N THR A 8 4.99 -5.31 -10.06
CA THR A 8 3.55 -5.54 -9.86
C THR A 8 3.31 -6.66 -8.86
N LEU A 9 2.17 -6.68 -8.18
CA LEU A 9 1.92 -7.70 -7.15
C LEU A 9 2.00 -9.13 -7.71
N ASP A 10 1.46 -9.38 -8.90
CA ASP A 10 1.53 -10.70 -9.52
C ASP A 10 2.96 -11.16 -9.81
N LYS A 11 3.85 -10.24 -10.19
CA LYS A 11 5.27 -10.55 -10.41
C LYS A 11 5.96 -10.90 -9.09
N ILE A 12 5.71 -10.10 -8.05
CA ILE A 12 6.24 -10.36 -6.70
C ILE A 12 5.75 -11.72 -6.20
N LYS A 13 4.43 -12.00 -6.31
CA LYS A 13 3.84 -13.28 -5.91
C LYS A 13 4.45 -14.47 -6.66
N ASN A 14 4.73 -14.33 -7.96
CA ASN A 14 5.29 -15.42 -8.75
C ASN A 14 6.70 -15.83 -8.30
N LYS A 15 7.43 -14.92 -7.65
CA LYS A 15 8.73 -15.20 -7.02
C LYS A 15 8.59 -15.60 -5.56
N HIS A 16 7.64 -14.99 -4.86
CA HIS A 16 7.35 -15.18 -3.45
C HIS A 16 5.99 -15.86 -3.26
N LEU A 17 5.91 -17.15 -3.59
CA LEU A 17 4.64 -17.90 -3.62
C LEU A 17 3.89 -17.87 -2.28
N PHE A 18 4.59 -17.70 -1.16
CA PHE A 18 3.96 -17.60 0.17
C PHE A 18 2.98 -16.43 0.30
N ILE A 19 3.11 -15.37 -0.52
CA ILE A 19 2.20 -14.21 -0.55
C ILE A 19 0.76 -14.65 -0.83
N GLN A 20 0.58 -15.74 -1.59
CA GLN A 20 -0.76 -16.22 -1.97
C GLN A 20 -1.61 -16.71 -0.79
N ASN A 21 -0.99 -16.98 0.35
CA ASN A 21 -1.66 -17.49 1.55
C ASN A 21 -2.13 -16.37 2.48
N TYR A 22 -1.92 -15.10 2.11
CA TYR A 22 -2.29 -13.94 2.92
C TYR A 22 -3.62 -13.35 2.48
N ASP A 23 -4.37 -12.84 3.46
CA ASP A 23 -5.64 -12.13 3.25
C ASP A 23 -5.49 -10.99 2.24
N PHE A 24 -4.39 -10.24 2.33
CA PHE A 24 -4.04 -9.20 1.38
C PHE A 24 -4.13 -9.67 -0.09
N TYR A 25 -3.51 -10.80 -0.44
CA TYR A 25 -3.50 -11.27 -1.82
C TYR A 25 -4.87 -11.77 -2.26
N THR A 26 -5.61 -12.41 -1.34
CA THR A 26 -6.99 -12.86 -1.58
C THR A 26 -7.91 -11.68 -1.87
N ILE A 27 -7.84 -10.64 -1.04
CA ILE A 27 -8.62 -9.40 -1.19
C ILE A 27 -8.22 -8.65 -2.47
N TYR A 28 -6.92 -8.49 -2.73
CA TYR A 28 -6.41 -7.85 -3.94
C TYR A 28 -6.97 -8.52 -5.22
N LYS A 29 -6.96 -9.86 -5.27
CA LYS A 29 -7.48 -10.58 -6.44
C LYS A 29 -8.95 -10.34 -6.66
N GLU A 30 -9.72 -10.29 -5.58
CA GLU A 30 -11.15 -10.00 -5.66
C GLU A 30 -11.42 -8.58 -6.17
N PHE A 31 -10.53 -7.62 -5.88
CA PHE A 31 -10.63 -6.27 -6.45
C PHE A 31 -10.45 -6.23 -7.97
N ASP A 32 -9.77 -7.21 -8.54
CA ASP A 32 -9.60 -7.31 -9.99
C ASP A 32 -10.76 -7.97 -10.73
N ASN A 33 -11.59 -8.71 -10.01
CA ASN A 33 -12.77 -9.34 -10.56
C ASN A 33 -13.73 -8.29 -11.12
N GLN A 34 -14.15 -8.51 -12.36
CA GLN A 34 -15.12 -7.64 -13.01
C GLN A 34 -16.44 -7.68 -12.25
N CYS A 35 -17.17 -6.57 -12.32
CA CYS A 35 -18.54 -6.60 -11.88
C CYS A 35 -19.37 -7.40 -12.90
N ASP A 36 -19.81 -8.59 -12.51
CA ASP A 36 -20.70 -9.43 -13.30
C ASP A 36 -22.15 -9.12 -12.90
N SER A 37 -22.90 -8.52 -13.83
CA SER A 37 -24.31 -8.18 -13.66
C SER A 37 -25.24 -9.39 -13.56
N ALA A 38 -24.74 -10.61 -13.75
CA ALA A 38 -25.51 -11.82 -13.51
C ALA A 38 -25.56 -12.22 -12.02
N ASN A 39 -24.44 -12.05 -11.29
CA ASN A 39 -24.28 -12.59 -9.93
C ASN A 39 -24.05 -11.54 -8.85
N ASN A 40 -23.57 -10.34 -9.20
CA ASN A 40 -23.07 -9.32 -8.28
C ASN A 40 -23.55 -7.90 -8.67
N ARG A 41 -24.83 -7.74 -9.05
CA ARG A 41 -25.37 -6.43 -9.49
C ARG A 41 -25.19 -5.32 -8.47
N ASP A 42 -25.26 -5.70 -7.20
CA ASP A 42 -25.27 -4.82 -6.04
C ASP A 42 -23.96 -4.03 -5.90
N VAL A 43 -22.84 -4.59 -6.37
CA VAL A 43 -21.51 -3.97 -6.36
C VAL A 43 -21.16 -3.30 -7.69
N CYS A 44 -22.05 -3.31 -8.69
CA CYS A 44 -21.75 -2.69 -9.98
C CYS A 44 -22.05 -1.20 -9.95
N TYR A 45 -21.15 -0.41 -10.53
CA TYR A 45 -21.45 0.99 -10.82
C TYR A 45 -22.73 1.09 -11.66
N ASN A 46 -23.75 1.72 -11.09
CA ASN A 46 -25.10 1.84 -11.67
C ASN A 46 -25.38 3.24 -12.26
N GLY A 47 -24.41 4.17 -12.17
CA GLY A 47 -24.50 5.52 -12.71
C GLY A 47 -24.21 5.62 -14.21
N SER A 48 -24.30 6.85 -14.74
CA SER A 48 -24.01 7.17 -16.14
C SER A 48 -22.53 6.91 -16.48
N ILE A 49 -22.28 6.03 -17.44
CA ILE A 49 -20.93 5.66 -17.90
C ILE A 49 -20.28 6.82 -18.67
N GLU A 50 -21.09 7.61 -19.38
CA GLU A 50 -20.63 8.69 -20.26
C GLU A 50 -20.03 9.86 -19.46
N GLU A 51 -20.30 9.93 -18.16
CA GLU A 51 -19.84 11.02 -17.30
C GLU A 51 -18.50 10.74 -16.60
N LEU A 52 -18.06 9.47 -16.52
CA LEU A 52 -16.90 9.07 -15.71
C LEU A 52 -15.57 9.57 -16.28
N SER A 53 -15.31 9.30 -17.56
CA SER A 53 -14.11 9.74 -18.28
C SER A 53 -14.20 9.40 -19.77
N GLN A 54 -13.57 10.23 -20.60
CA GLN A 54 -13.36 9.91 -22.02
C GLN A 54 -12.31 8.82 -22.25
N PHE A 55 -11.49 8.50 -21.23
CA PHE A 55 -10.42 7.52 -21.32
C PHE A 55 -10.94 6.13 -20.90
N PRO A 56 -10.97 5.11 -21.80
CA PRO A 56 -11.53 3.81 -21.49
C PRO A 56 -10.89 3.12 -20.27
N LYS A 57 -9.56 3.27 -20.11
CA LYS A 57 -8.82 2.73 -18.96
C LYS A 57 -9.26 3.37 -17.65
N VAL A 58 -9.42 4.69 -17.64
CA VAL A 58 -9.89 5.45 -16.47
C VAL A 58 -11.31 5.04 -16.10
N THR A 59 -12.21 4.97 -17.08
CA THR A 59 -13.60 4.55 -16.88
C THR A 59 -13.69 3.13 -16.30
N LYS A 60 -12.85 2.20 -16.79
CA LYS A 60 -12.76 0.84 -16.26
C LYS A 60 -12.29 0.83 -14.80
N LEU A 61 -11.27 1.61 -14.46
CA LEU A 61 -10.74 1.69 -13.10
C LEU A 61 -11.74 2.32 -12.12
N LEU A 62 -12.42 3.40 -12.49
CA LEU A 62 -13.44 4.03 -11.65
C LEU A 62 -14.60 3.09 -11.33
N LYS A 63 -15.06 2.30 -12.31
CA LYS A 63 -16.11 1.29 -12.10
C LYS A 63 -15.68 0.21 -11.12
N LYS A 64 -14.44 -0.29 -11.26
CA LYS A 64 -13.88 -1.27 -10.33
C LYS A 64 -13.73 -0.67 -8.94
N LEU A 65 -13.21 0.56 -8.83
CA LEU A 65 -13.02 1.25 -7.57
C LEU A 65 -14.34 1.41 -6.80
N TYR A 66 -15.39 1.87 -7.49
CA TYR A 66 -16.75 1.92 -6.95
C TYR A 66 -17.20 0.57 -6.38
N GLY A 67 -17.11 -0.48 -7.19
CA GLY A 67 -17.58 -1.80 -6.75
C GLY A 67 -16.76 -2.37 -5.60
N ASN A 68 -15.45 -2.11 -5.58
CA ASN A 68 -14.58 -2.56 -4.52
C ASN A 68 -14.89 -1.86 -3.18
N LEU A 69 -15.28 -0.58 -3.18
CA LEU A 69 -15.79 0.09 -1.97
C LEU A 69 -17.05 -0.61 -1.43
N HIS A 70 -18.01 -0.95 -2.30
CA HIS A 70 -19.21 -1.67 -1.87
C HIS A 70 -18.89 -3.08 -1.35
N LYS A 71 -17.90 -3.78 -1.94
CA LYS A 71 -17.42 -5.09 -1.44
C LYS A 71 -16.85 -4.96 -0.03
N ILE A 72 -16.02 -3.95 0.23
CA ILE A 72 -15.45 -3.68 1.57
C ILE A 72 -16.58 -3.40 2.55
N PHE A 73 -17.46 -2.44 2.26
CA PHE A 73 -18.59 -2.09 3.11
C PHE A 73 -19.43 -3.31 3.48
N SER A 74 -19.79 -4.12 2.47
CA SER A 74 -20.61 -5.31 2.68
C SER A 74 -19.91 -6.36 3.56
N SER A 75 -18.58 -6.43 3.51
CA SER A 75 -17.82 -7.44 4.24
C SER A 75 -17.52 -7.00 5.68
N VAL A 76 -17.16 -5.72 5.89
CA VAL A 76 -16.87 -5.16 7.21
C VAL A 76 -18.16 -4.93 8.00
N GLU A 77 -19.08 -4.09 7.51
CA GLU A 77 -20.23 -3.61 8.31
C GLU A 77 -21.31 -4.67 8.47
N ARG A 78 -21.56 -5.47 7.43
CA ARG A 78 -22.58 -6.52 7.52
C ARG A 78 -22.07 -7.81 8.15
N HIS A 79 -20.77 -7.89 8.48
CA HIS A 79 -20.06 -9.11 8.89
C HIS A 79 -20.38 -10.33 8.00
N ARG A 80 -20.62 -10.05 6.72
CA ARG A 80 -20.98 -11.01 5.69
C ARG A 80 -19.87 -10.94 4.67
N ASN A 81 -18.74 -11.56 4.99
CA ASN A 81 -17.64 -11.70 4.04
C ASN A 81 -18.05 -12.64 2.89
N ILE A 82 -18.88 -12.13 1.99
CA ILE A 82 -19.43 -12.86 0.84
C ILE A 82 -18.54 -12.72 -0.40
N TYR A 83 -17.63 -11.74 -0.40
CA TYR A 83 -16.77 -11.43 -1.55
C TYR A 83 -15.35 -11.95 -1.37
N PHE A 84 -14.75 -11.80 -0.18
CA PHE A 84 -13.33 -12.09 0.05
C PHE A 84 -13.07 -13.50 0.59
N GLY A 85 -14.05 -14.41 0.46
CA GLY A 85 -13.92 -15.80 0.88
C GLY A 85 -13.59 -15.93 2.37
N ASN A 86 -12.43 -16.53 2.67
CA ASN A 86 -11.97 -16.74 4.04
C ASN A 86 -11.03 -15.63 4.56
N ALA A 87 -10.77 -14.59 3.78
CA ALA A 87 -9.87 -13.51 4.20
C ALA A 87 -10.44 -12.75 5.41
N ASN A 88 -9.62 -12.33 6.36
CA ASN A 88 -10.10 -11.45 7.42
C ASN A 88 -10.36 -10.05 6.86
N THR A 89 -11.62 -9.60 6.97
CA THR A 89 -12.08 -8.26 6.56
C THR A 89 -12.72 -7.50 7.70
N ASP A 90 -12.42 -7.85 8.95
CA ASP A 90 -13.03 -7.22 10.12
C ASP A 90 -12.53 -5.78 10.33
N ASP A 91 -11.43 -5.42 9.67
CA ASP A 91 -10.82 -4.11 9.73
C ASP A 91 -10.97 -3.36 8.41
N GLU A 92 -11.85 -2.36 8.39
CA GLU A 92 -12.04 -1.46 7.25
C GLU A 92 -10.77 -0.69 6.87
N LYS A 93 -9.96 -0.28 7.84
CA LYS A 93 -8.75 0.52 7.58
C LYS A 93 -7.76 -0.29 6.77
N LEU A 94 -7.60 -1.57 7.14
CA LEU A 94 -6.75 -2.50 6.42
C LEU A 94 -7.27 -2.76 5.01
N CYS A 95 -8.57 -3.03 4.87
CA CYS A 95 -9.19 -3.21 3.56
C CYS A 95 -9.01 -1.97 2.66
N CYS A 96 -9.10 -0.77 3.24
CA CYS A 96 -8.85 0.49 2.53
C CYS A 96 -7.39 0.64 2.11
N ILE A 97 -6.40 0.29 2.95
CA ILE A 97 -4.98 0.25 2.54
C ILE A 97 -4.78 -0.70 1.36
N TYR A 98 -5.41 -1.88 1.40
CA TYR A 98 -5.31 -2.87 0.33
C TYR A 98 -5.93 -2.34 -0.98
N LEU A 99 -7.05 -1.63 -0.89
CA LEU A 99 -7.70 -1.00 -2.04
C LEU A 99 -6.84 0.14 -2.62
N LYS A 100 -6.22 0.96 -1.76
CA LYS A 100 -5.28 2.01 -2.17
C LYS A 100 -4.08 1.42 -2.89
N TYR A 101 -3.45 0.39 -2.33
CA TYR A 101 -2.38 -0.35 -3.00
C TYR A 101 -2.82 -0.90 -4.35
N TRP A 102 -3.98 -1.57 -4.41
CA TRP A 102 -4.54 -2.11 -5.65
C TRP A 102 -4.71 -1.02 -6.71
N LEU A 103 -5.34 0.11 -6.38
CA LEU A 103 -5.56 1.20 -7.34
C LEU A 103 -4.24 1.71 -7.92
N TYR A 104 -3.25 1.95 -7.07
CA TYR A 104 -1.93 2.43 -7.48
C TYR A 104 -1.16 1.41 -8.31
N ASP A 105 -1.25 0.12 -7.98
CA ASP A 105 -0.67 -0.95 -8.79
C ASP A 105 -1.34 -1.05 -10.18
N GLN A 106 -2.66 -0.86 -10.25
CA GLN A 106 -3.40 -0.85 -11.52
C GLN A 106 -3.06 0.37 -12.39
N ILE A 107 -2.90 1.57 -11.81
CA ILE A 107 -2.46 2.77 -12.54
C ILE A 107 -1.13 2.50 -13.28
N ILE A 108 -0.19 1.85 -12.59
CA ILE A 108 1.12 1.51 -13.15
C ILE A 108 1.01 0.38 -14.19
N THR A 109 0.25 -0.67 -13.87
CA THR A 109 0.11 -1.87 -14.70
C THR A 109 -0.60 -1.56 -16.02
N GLU A 110 -1.72 -0.84 -15.97
CA GLU A 110 -2.47 -0.38 -17.15
C GLU A 110 -1.72 0.74 -17.90
N GLY A 111 -0.67 1.29 -17.29
CA GLY A 111 0.22 2.27 -17.91
C GLY A 111 -0.46 3.59 -18.18
N LEU A 112 -1.21 4.12 -17.21
CA LEU A 112 -1.87 5.41 -17.33
C LEU A 112 -0.83 6.53 -17.42
N ASP A 113 -1.02 7.46 -18.35
CA ASP A 113 -0.22 8.68 -18.43
C ASP A 113 -0.66 9.74 -17.39
N GLY A 114 0.06 10.86 -17.31
CA GLY A 114 -0.24 11.91 -16.33
C GLY A 114 -1.62 12.55 -16.50
N ASN A 115 -2.14 12.62 -17.73
CA ASN A 115 -3.47 13.17 -17.99
C ASN A 115 -4.57 12.15 -17.64
N GLU A 116 -4.36 10.87 -17.94
CA GLU A 116 -5.24 9.79 -17.51
C GLU A 116 -5.31 9.69 -15.97
N ILE A 117 -4.17 9.83 -15.27
CA ILE A 117 -4.12 9.88 -13.79
C ILE A 117 -4.92 11.07 -13.26
N LYS A 118 -4.73 12.26 -13.83
CA LYS A 118 -5.52 13.44 -13.43
C LYS A 118 -7.02 13.19 -13.61
N LYS A 119 -7.41 12.60 -14.74
CA LYS A 119 -8.82 12.27 -15.03
C LYS A 119 -9.38 11.18 -14.11
N LEU A 120 -8.55 10.25 -13.67
CA LEU A 120 -8.92 9.26 -12.66
C LEU A 120 -9.29 9.94 -11.34
N PHE A 121 -8.47 10.87 -10.84
CA PHE A 121 -8.78 11.56 -9.59
C PHE A 121 -9.94 12.56 -9.72
N GLU A 122 -10.11 13.22 -10.87
CA GLU A 122 -11.29 14.04 -11.14
C GLU A 122 -12.58 13.20 -11.14
N GLY A 123 -12.54 12.03 -11.78
CA GLY A 123 -13.68 11.11 -11.81
C GLY A 123 -13.96 10.49 -10.44
N TRP A 124 -12.92 10.18 -9.66
CA TRP A 124 -13.04 9.75 -8.27
C TRP A 124 -13.80 10.78 -7.43
N GLU A 125 -13.33 12.03 -7.41
CA GLU A 125 -13.92 13.12 -6.63
C GLU A 125 -15.39 13.38 -7.00
N LYS A 126 -15.70 13.36 -8.29
CA LYS A 126 -17.04 13.73 -8.78
C LYS A 126 -18.06 12.60 -8.71
N HIS A 127 -17.63 11.34 -8.85
CA HIS A 127 -18.56 10.23 -9.12
C HIS A 127 -18.46 9.04 -8.17
N VAL A 128 -17.40 8.95 -7.37
CA VAL A 128 -17.16 7.77 -6.52
C VAL A 128 -16.98 8.14 -5.04
N LYS A 129 -16.38 9.31 -4.75
CA LYS A 129 -16.08 9.74 -3.39
C LYS A 129 -17.29 9.79 -2.45
N ASP A 130 -18.46 10.17 -2.95
CA ASP A 130 -19.67 10.25 -2.12
C ASP A 130 -20.10 8.88 -1.55
N GLU A 131 -19.71 7.78 -2.20
CA GLU A 131 -19.91 6.43 -1.68
C GLU A 131 -19.20 6.21 -0.34
N ILE A 132 -18.06 6.87 -0.09
CA ILE A 132 -17.37 6.80 1.21
C ILE A 132 -18.28 7.26 2.33
N ASN A 133 -18.98 8.38 2.11
CA ASN A 133 -19.85 8.95 3.12
C ASN A 133 -21.08 8.07 3.34
N TYR A 134 -21.64 7.52 2.26
CA TYR A 134 -22.77 6.61 2.32
C TYR A 134 -22.42 5.31 3.08
N TYR A 135 -21.23 4.76 2.84
CA TYR A 135 -20.74 3.53 3.47
C TYR A 135 -19.96 3.75 4.77
N SER A 136 -19.83 4.98 5.25
CA SER A 136 -18.96 5.35 6.39
C SER A 136 -17.49 4.90 6.28
N LEU A 137 -17.00 4.58 5.08
CA LEU A 137 -15.64 4.08 4.81
C LEU A 137 -14.59 5.20 4.77
N LYS A 138 -14.56 6.07 5.79
CA LYS A 138 -13.64 7.22 5.86
C LYS A 138 -12.16 6.87 5.63
N PRO A 139 -11.64 5.69 6.04
CA PRO A 139 -10.24 5.33 5.76
C PRO A 139 -9.91 5.14 4.27
N CYS A 140 -10.92 5.03 3.39
CA CYS A 140 -10.77 4.81 1.96
C CYS A 140 -10.71 6.11 1.14
N ILE A 141 -10.43 7.28 1.74
CA ILE A 141 -10.28 8.52 0.98
C ILE A 141 -9.01 8.47 0.13
N PHE A 142 -9.11 8.78 -1.16
CA PHE A 142 -7.96 8.84 -2.08
C PHE A 142 -7.61 10.29 -2.37
N HIS A 143 -6.34 10.66 -2.17
CA HIS A 143 -5.84 11.98 -2.51
C HIS A 143 -5.31 12.03 -3.94
N ASN A 144 -5.38 13.21 -4.58
CA ASN A 144 -4.95 13.38 -5.97
C ASN A 144 -3.41 13.41 -6.07
N LEU A 145 -2.83 12.26 -6.41
CA LEU A 145 -1.39 12.04 -6.52
C LEU A 145 -0.92 12.06 -7.98
N ASN A 146 0.29 12.55 -8.21
CA ASN A 146 0.97 12.37 -9.49
C ASN A 146 1.67 10.99 -9.60
N ARG A 147 2.21 10.67 -10.78
CA ARG A 147 2.85 9.37 -11.03
C ARG A 147 4.02 9.06 -10.08
N ASP A 148 4.87 10.04 -9.79
CA ASP A 148 6.04 9.83 -8.92
C ASP A 148 5.59 9.61 -7.46
N GLU A 149 4.57 10.34 -7.02
CA GLU A 149 3.92 10.17 -5.72
C GLU A 149 3.26 8.79 -5.58
N ILE A 150 2.54 8.34 -6.62
CA ILE A 150 1.93 7.00 -6.68
C ILE A 150 2.99 5.91 -6.56
N ASN A 151 4.11 6.04 -7.26
CA ASN A 151 5.22 5.08 -7.18
C ASN A 151 5.78 4.99 -5.75
N LYS A 152 5.98 6.13 -5.09
CA LYS A 152 6.51 6.17 -3.72
C LYS A 152 5.55 5.55 -2.71
N ILE A 153 4.29 5.98 -2.69
CA ILE A 153 3.31 5.49 -1.72
C ILE A 153 3.00 4.00 -1.92
N LYS A 154 2.95 3.54 -3.18
CA LYS A 154 2.80 2.11 -3.50
C LYS A 154 3.96 1.29 -2.92
N ASN A 155 5.20 1.78 -3.02
CA ASN A 155 6.36 1.08 -2.47
C ASN A 155 6.30 0.99 -0.94
N ILE A 156 5.85 2.06 -0.27
CA ILE A 156 5.62 2.08 1.19
C ILE A 156 4.55 1.05 1.57
N TYR A 157 3.44 0.99 0.83
CA TYR A 157 2.40 0.00 1.05
C TYR A 157 2.87 -1.42 0.78
N ALA A 158 3.64 -1.68 -0.27
CA ALA A 158 4.23 -3.00 -0.50
C ALA A 158 5.16 -3.42 0.65
N PHE A 159 6.03 -2.53 1.10
CA PHE A 159 6.92 -2.81 2.23
C PHE A 159 6.13 -3.24 3.47
N ASN A 160 5.07 -2.52 3.82
CA ASN A 160 4.31 -2.79 5.04
C ASN A 160 3.28 -3.92 4.93
N THR A 161 2.68 -4.13 3.75
CA THR A 161 1.67 -5.19 3.56
C THR A 161 2.26 -6.54 3.16
N LEU A 162 3.42 -6.55 2.49
CA LEU A 162 4.06 -7.77 1.98
C LEU A 162 5.29 -8.16 2.78
N LEU A 163 6.22 -7.23 3.00
CA LEU A 163 7.52 -7.57 3.57
C LEU A 163 7.46 -7.64 5.10
N TYR A 164 7.02 -6.58 5.78
CA TYR A 164 7.07 -6.51 7.26
C TYR A 164 6.38 -7.71 7.94
N PRO A 165 5.15 -8.12 7.56
CA PRO A 165 4.47 -9.27 8.18
C PRO A 165 5.14 -10.62 7.87
N ASN A 166 6.09 -10.62 6.93
CA ASN A 166 6.82 -11.79 6.45
C ASN A 166 8.33 -11.66 6.70
N ALA A 167 8.79 -10.71 7.52
CA ALA A 167 10.22 -10.39 7.64
C ALA A 167 11.07 -11.62 7.99
N GLU A 168 10.55 -12.53 8.81
CA GLU A 168 11.18 -13.82 9.15
C GLU A 168 11.48 -14.70 7.92
N LYS A 169 10.64 -14.66 6.88
CA LYS A 169 10.85 -15.42 5.64
C LYS A 169 11.97 -14.85 4.80
N PHE A 170 12.34 -13.59 5.04
CA PHE A 170 13.45 -12.91 4.40
C PHE A 170 14.74 -12.96 5.24
N GLU A 171 14.72 -13.50 6.47
CA GLU A 171 15.94 -13.68 7.30
C GLU A 171 16.99 -14.56 6.60
N THR A 172 16.55 -15.59 5.87
CA THR A 172 17.44 -16.49 5.12
C THR A 172 17.43 -16.17 3.63
N CYS A 173 18.34 -15.29 3.24
CA CYS A 173 18.48 -14.85 1.86
C CYS A 173 19.01 -15.98 0.95
N ASN A 174 18.13 -16.61 0.17
CA ASN A 174 18.50 -17.41 -1.01
C ASN A 174 18.02 -16.70 -2.30
N LYS A 175 18.57 -17.06 -3.46
CA LYS A 175 18.34 -16.33 -4.74
C LYS A 175 16.86 -16.03 -5.05
N ASN A 176 15.93 -16.92 -4.70
CA ASN A 176 14.49 -16.70 -4.94
C ASN A 176 13.85 -15.81 -3.87
N VAL A 177 14.24 -15.97 -2.60
CA VAL A 177 13.78 -15.15 -1.47
C VAL A 177 14.30 -13.70 -1.54
N CYS A 178 15.43 -13.46 -2.19
CA CYS A 178 16.03 -12.12 -2.27
C CYS A 178 15.67 -11.35 -3.55
N GLU A 179 14.96 -11.98 -4.48
CA GLU A 179 14.41 -11.25 -5.63
C GLU A 179 13.43 -10.20 -5.10
N TYR A 180 13.49 -8.96 -5.62
CA TYR A 180 12.72 -7.81 -5.11
C TYR A 180 13.12 -7.26 -3.74
N VAL A 181 14.23 -7.70 -3.13
CA VAL A 181 14.75 -7.09 -1.89
C VAL A 181 15.04 -5.59 -2.06
N ASP A 182 15.64 -5.19 -3.19
CA ASP A 182 15.92 -3.79 -3.48
C ASP A 182 14.62 -2.97 -3.56
N TYR A 183 13.55 -3.55 -4.10
CA TYR A 183 12.24 -2.92 -4.18
C TYR A 183 11.63 -2.69 -2.80
N PHE A 184 11.66 -3.69 -1.92
CA PHE A 184 11.16 -3.54 -0.56
C PHE A 184 12.02 -2.60 0.27
N GLY A 185 13.34 -2.64 0.09
CA GLY A 185 14.27 -1.71 0.70
C GLY A 185 14.04 -0.26 0.28
N GLU A 186 13.75 -0.03 -1.01
CA GLU A 186 13.32 1.27 -1.50
C GLU A 186 12.03 1.73 -0.82
N GLY A 187 11.07 0.82 -0.57
CA GLY A 187 9.87 1.14 0.21
C GLY A 187 10.16 1.63 1.64
N LEU A 188 11.12 1.01 2.34
CA LEU A 188 11.57 1.48 3.66
C LEU A 188 12.25 2.86 3.57
N ASN A 189 13.10 3.08 2.57
CA ASN A 189 13.72 4.38 2.36
C ASN A 189 12.70 5.48 2.04
N GLU A 190 11.69 5.17 1.21
CA GLU A 190 10.59 6.09 0.91
C GLU A 190 9.73 6.38 2.13
N LEU A 191 9.49 5.41 3.01
CA LEU A 191 8.80 5.62 4.29
C LEU A 191 9.53 6.70 5.11
N ASN A 192 10.84 6.55 5.28
CA ASN A 192 11.65 7.49 6.06
C ASN A 192 11.76 8.88 5.42
N ASN A 193 11.92 8.91 4.11
CA ASN A 193 11.91 10.17 3.36
C ASN A 193 10.54 10.86 3.46
N SER A 194 9.44 10.10 3.45
CA SER A 194 8.08 10.65 3.58
C SER A 194 7.86 11.29 4.95
N ILE A 195 8.31 10.65 6.03
CA ILE A 195 8.22 11.19 7.41
C ILE A 195 8.89 12.57 7.46
N ASN A 196 10.14 12.65 7.02
CA ASN A 196 10.92 13.88 7.07
C ASN A 196 10.33 14.98 6.17
N ASN A 197 10.03 14.64 4.91
CA ASN A 197 9.60 15.63 3.94
C ASN A 197 8.17 16.14 4.19
N CYS A 198 7.28 15.32 4.71
CA CYS A 198 5.94 15.77 5.09
C CYS A 198 5.95 16.62 6.35
N TYR A 199 6.79 16.29 7.35
CA TYR A 199 7.01 17.15 8.51
C TYR A 199 7.57 18.53 8.10
N SER A 200 8.57 18.55 7.21
CA SER A 200 9.17 19.78 6.69
C SER A 200 8.35 20.50 5.60
N LYS A 201 7.15 20.00 5.26
CA LYS A 201 6.27 20.55 4.21
C LYS A 201 6.95 20.70 2.84
N LEU A 202 7.88 19.80 2.52
CA LEU A 202 8.62 19.80 1.26
C LEU A 202 7.88 19.09 0.13
N TRP A 203 6.95 18.20 0.47
CA TRP A 203 6.15 17.43 -0.49
C TRP A 203 4.73 17.97 -0.60
N SER A 204 4.00 17.53 -1.62
CA SER A 204 2.63 18.02 -1.86
C SER A 204 1.71 17.69 -0.69
N GLU A 205 0.75 18.57 -0.44
CA GLU A 205 -0.26 18.38 0.60
C GLU A 205 -1.03 17.07 0.40
N ASN A 206 -1.41 16.76 -0.86
CA ASN A 206 -2.12 15.52 -1.20
C ASN A 206 -1.30 14.27 -0.87
N TYR A 207 -0.01 14.25 -1.22
CA TYR A 207 0.85 13.13 -0.85
C TYR A 207 0.95 12.99 0.67
N CYS A 208 1.18 14.09 1.37
CA CYS A 208 1.33 14.05 2.82
C CYS A 208 0.04 13.68 3.54
N ASN A 209 -1.13 14.05 3.01
CA ASN A 209 -2.42 13.60 3.54
C ASN A 209 -2.57 12.08 3.38
N GLU A 210 -2.29 11.54 2.18
CA GLU A 210 -2.32 10.09 1.92
C GLU A 210 -1.36 9.33 2.85
N PHE A 211 -0.16 9.87 3.03
CA PHE A 211 0.87 9.28 3.88
C PHE A 211 0.50 9.36 5.38
N ASN A 212 -0.01 10.49 5.85
CA ASN A 212 -0.41 10.66 7.25
C ASN A 212 -1.63 9.80 7.61
N GLU A 213 -2.60 9.65 6.70
CA GLU A 213 -3.69 8.71 6.88
C GLU A 213 -3.17 7.29 7.05
N TYR A 214 -2.24 6.87 6.20
CA TYR A 214 -1.56 5.59 6.32
C TYR A 214 -0.86 5.42 7.68
N LEU A 215 -0.09 6.42 8.12
CA LEU A 215 0.56 6.40 9.43
C LEU A 215 -0.43 6.29 10.59
N ASN A 216 -1.57 6.98 10.50
CA ASN A 216 -2.61 6.91 11.53
C ASN A 216 -3.20 5.51 11.66
N VAL A 217 -3.35 4.78 10.55
CA VAL A 217 -3.78 3.37 10.61
C VAL A 217 -2.71 2.51 11.28
N CYS A 218 -1.43 2.72 10.93
CA CYS A 218 -0.32 1.96 11.50
C CYS A 218 -0.11 2.24 13.00
N ASN A 219 -0.31 3.49 13.44
CA ASN A 219 -0.14 3.90 14.83
C ASN A 219 -1.33 3.51 15.72
N ALA A 220 -2.52 3.31 15.15
CA ALA A 220 -3.74 3.02 15.90
C ALA A 220 -3.91 1.53 16.25
N ASP A 221 -3.14 0.64 15.62
CA ASP A 221 -3.22 -0.80 15.85
C ASP A 221 -1.80 -1.36 15.92
N ASP A 222 -1.40 -1.88 17.08
CA ASP A 222 -0.09 -2.54 17.28
C ASP A 222 0.11 -3.71 16.29
N LYS A 223 -0.98 -4.21 15.70
CA LYS A 223 -0.99 -5.24 14.63
C LYS A 223 -0.39 -4.74 13.30
N TYR A 224 -0.44 -3.43 13.04
CA TYR A 224 0.06 -2.80 11.81
C TYR A 224 1.25 -1.87 12.06
N ALA A 225 1.58 -1.61 13.32
CA ALA A 225 2.77 -0.88 13.73
C ALA A 225 4.02 -1.72 13.46
N GLY A 226 4.39 -1.85 12.18
CA GLY A 226 5.77 -2.20 11.82
C GLY A 226 6.79 -1.10 12.15
N THR A 227 6.27 0.04 12.58
CA THR A 227 7.02 1.23 12.99
C THR A 227 6.21 2.02 14.00
N SER A 228 6.53 1.91 15.28
CA SER A 228 6.39 3.05 16.19
C SER A 228 7.49 4.06 15.82
N ILE A 229 7.12 5.14 15.15
CA ILE A 229 8.06 6.07 14.51
C ILE A 229 8.67 7.00 15.57
N TYR A 230 9.92 6.75 15.95
CA TYR A 230 10.75 7.69 16.70
C TYR A 230 12.16 7.74 16.13
N GLN A 231 12.72 8.95 16.04
CA GLN A 231 13.97 9.27 15.36
C GLN A 231 15.13 9.20 16.36
N GLN A 232 16.14 8.36 16.11
CA GLN A 232 17.41 8.44 16.83
C GLN A 232 18.59 8.17 15.88
N ASP A 233 19.49 9.15 15.78
CA ASP A 233 20.67 9.09 14.93
C ASP A 233 21.77 8.27 15.62
N LYS A 234 22.13 7.09 15.08
CA LYS A 234 23.39 6.40 15.42
C LYS A 234 24.09 5.91 14.17
N GLU A 235 25.30 6.41 13.93
CA GLU A 235 26.19 5.96 12.86
C GLU A 235 27.09 4.81 13.36
N GLU A 236 27.01 3.61 12.76
CA GLU A 236 28.02 2.55 12.93
C GLU A 236 28.52 1.99 11.58
N VAL A 237 29.78 2.23 11.22
CA VAL A 237 30.31 1.78 9.93
C VAL A 237 30.75 0.31 10.01
N PHE A 238 30.01 -0.65 9.40
CA PHE A 238 30.60 -1.97 9.09
C PHE A 238 31.21 -2.04 7.68
N GLY A 239 32.19 -2.93 7.55
CA GLY A 239 33.18 -2.98 6.48
C GLY A 239 32.67 -3.21 5.05
N VAL A 240 33.58 -2.91 4.12
CA VAL A 240 33.36 -2.71 2.69
C VAL A 240 32.98 -3.99 1.94
N GLY A 241 31.79 -3.98 1.31
CA GLY A 241 31.38 -4.88 0.23
C GLY A 241 30.15 -4.31 -0.49
N LYS A 242 30.07 -4.40 -1.82
CA LYS A 242 28.86 -4.01 -2.56
C LYS A 242 27.74 -5.02 -2.23
N ARG A 243 26.92 -4.72 -1.23
CA ARG A 243 25.68 -5.45 -0.95
C ARG A 243 24.56 -4.45 -0.71
N TYR A 244 23.59 -4.44 -1.61
CA TYR A 244 22.24 -3.97 -1.29
C TYR A 244 21.66 -5.05 -0.39
N ALA A 245 21.54 -4.75 0.90
CA ALA A 245 21.12 -5.74 1.89
C ALA A 245 19.93 -5.17 2.64
N LEU A 246 18.81 -5.88 2.57
CA LEU A 246 17.76 -5.80 3.57
C LEU A 246 18.06 -6.90 4.59
N SER A 247 18.42 -6.53 5.81
CA SER A 247 18.56 -7.46 6.93
C SER A 247 17.35 -7.33 7.86
N VAL A 248 17.07 -8.41 8.59
CA VAL A 248 16.07 -8.41 9.66
C VAL A 248 16.80 -8.80 10.94
N GLU A 249 16.86 -7.89 11.89
CA GLU A 249 17.51 -8.11 13.18
C GLU A 249 16.48 -8.24 14.31
N LYS A 250 16.80 -9.04 15.33
CA LYS A 250 15.98 -9.14 16.53
C LYS A 250 16.50 -8.16 17.58
N HIS A 251 15.71 -7.14 17.90
CA HIS A 251 15.99 -6.19 18.96
C HIS A 251 14.86 -6.22 19.99
N GLU A 252 15.17 -6.48 21.26
CA GLU A 252 14.18 -6.52 22.36
C GLU A 252 12.93 -7.41 22.07
N ASN A 253 13.13 -8.52 21.34
CA ASN A 253 12.08 -9.44 20.86
C ASN A 253 11.19 -8.91 19.71
N GLN A 254 11.57 -7.82 19.05
CA GLN A 254 10.92 -7.29 17.85
C GLN A 254 11.82 -7.44 16.62
N LEU A 255 11.21 -7.65 15.45
CA LEU A 255 11.91 -7.73 14.17
C LEU A 255 12.11 -6.33 13.59
N LEU A 256 13.36 -5.96 13.30
CA LEU A 256 13.76 -4.68 12.72
C LEU A 256 14.29 -4.88 11.29
N PRO A 257 13.56 -4.42 10.25
CA PRO A 257 14.05 -4.39 8.89
C PRO A 257 15.04 -3.23 8.69
N ILE A 258 16.22 -3.52 8.14
CA ILE A 258 17.29 -2.54 7.87
C ILE A 258 17.67 -2.64 6.40
N TYR A 259 17.62 -1.53 5.65
CA TYR A 259 18.00 -1.49 4.24
C TYR A 259 19.21 -0.59 3.98
N VAL A 260 20.20 -1.12 3.26
CA VAL A 260 21.45 -0.40 2.94
C VAL A 260 21.58 -0.23 1.42
N LYS A 261 21.63 1.02 0.94
CA LYS A 261 21.87 1.38 -0.48
C LYS A 261 23.14 2.23 -0.61
N ASN A 262 24.19 1.68 -1.25
CA ASN A 262 25.47 2.34 -1.56
C ASN A 262 26.22 3.01 -0.39
N LYS A 263 27.09 2.28 0.33
CA LYS A 263 28.16 2.73 1.28
C LYS A 263 27.82 3.78 2.38
N ASN A 264 26.72 4.51 2.28
CA ASN A 264 26.16 5.35 3.31
C ASN A 264 25.19 4.45 4.07
N TRP A 265 25.64 4.06 5.25
CA TRP A 265 24.80 3.39 6.22
C TRP A 265 23.74 4.39 6.67
N ILE A 266 22.50 4.20 6.23
CA ILE A 266 21.40 4.89 6.90
C ILE A 266 20.88 3.90 7.94
N TYR A 267 21.37 4.04 9.17
CA TYR A 267 20.74 3.38 10.31
C TYR A 267 19.44 4.07 10.62
N TYR A 268 18.37 3.30 10.68
CA TYR A 268 17.22 3.66 11.47
C TYR A 268 17.03 2.54 12.49
N VAL A 269 17.61 2.74 13.69
CA VAL A 269 17.35 1.86 14.83
C VAL A 269 16.14 2.42 15.55
N TYR A 270 14.99 1.75 15.42
CA TYR A 270 13.77 2.09 16.17
C TYR A 270 13.75 1.26 17.46
N VAL A 271 14.01 1.89 18.62
CA VAL A 271 13.94 1.26 19.94
C VAL A 271 12.87 1.93 20.79
N LEU A 272 12.03 1.12 21.45
CA LEU A 272 10.94 1.56 22.31
C LEU A 272 11.47 2.25 23.58
N TRP A 273 11.04 3.49 23.83
CA TRP A 273 10.87 3.98 25.20
C TRP A 273 9.38 4.11 25.49
N LYS A 274 8.89 3.19 26.30
CA LYS A 274 7.60 3.33 26.98
C LYS A 274 7.79 4.39 28.06
N GLN A 275 7.31 5.63 27.90
CA GLN A 275 7.01 6.48 29.06
C GLN A 275 6.06 7.67 28.76
N VAL A 276 4.92 7.61 29.47
CA VAL A 276 4.14 8.70 30.10
C VAL A 276 3.44 9.72 29.19
N PHE A 277 2.11 9.55 29.07
CA PHE A 277 1.22 10.71 29.12
C PHE A 277 0.68 10.83 30.55
N GLN A 278 1.10 11.91 31.23
CA GLN A 278 0.28 12.63 32.21
C GLN A 278 -0.59 13.62 31.44
#